data_AF-A0A1H5G9C8-F1
#
_entry.id   AF-A0A1H5G9C8-F1
#
_cell.length_a   1.000
_cell.length_b   1.000
_cell.length_c   1.000
_cell.angle_alpha   90.00
_cell.angle_beta   90.00
_cell.angle_gamma   90.00
#
_symmetry.space_group_name_H-M   'P 1'
#
loop_
_entity.id
_entity.type
_entity.pdbx_description
1 polymer ?
#
loop_
_entity_poly.entity_id
_entity_poly.type
_entity_poly.pdbx_seq_one_letter_code
_entity_poly.pdbx_strand_id
1 'polypeptide(L)'
;MAKPLHHPGIDQIDLSSLLDALSDPVRRRIVRRLNEEKEMHCGSFGDEGAKSNLTYHFAKLREAGVTRTRIEGAYRHISLRLAELETRFPGLLTSVLAASERE
;
A
#
# COMPACT_ATOMS: atom_id res chain seq x y z
N MET A 1 -14.33 -20.29 5.72
CA MET A 1 -13.39 -19.94 4.63
C MET A 1 -13.29 -18.42 4.57
N ALA A 2 -12.08 -17.85 4.62
CA ALA A 2 -11.92 -16.39 4.60
C ALA A 2 -12.29 -15.85 3.20
N LYS A 3 -13.13 -14.80 3.14
CA LYS A 3 -13.51 -14.14 1.88
C LYS A 3 -12.23 -13.63 1.18
N PRO A 4 -12.04 -13.90 -0.12
CA PRO A 4 -10.88 -13.38 -0.84
C PRO A 4 -10.82 -11.86 -0.74
N LEU A 5 -9.63 -11.33 -0.48
CA LEU A 5 -9.42 -9.90 -0.45
C LEU A 5 -9.52 -9.38 -1.89
N HIS A 6 -10.42 -8.43 -2.11
CA HIS A 6 -10.48 -7.72 -3.38
C HIS A 6 -9.24 -6.84 -3.58
N HIS A 7 -8.74 -6.83 -4.81
CA HIS A 7 -7.71 -5.92 -5.33
C HIS A 7 -8.17 -5.49 -6.73
N PRO A 8 -8.14 -4.19 -7.07
CA PRO A 8 -8.46 -3.76 -8.42
C PRO A 8 -7.43 -4.29 -9.43
N GLY A 9 -7.90 -4.63 -10.63
CA GLY A 9 -7.02 -4.80 -11.79
C GLY A 9 -6.23 -3.52 -12.06
N ILE A 10 -5.04 -3.63 -12.67
CA ILE A 10 -4.18 -2.46 -12.92
C ILE A 10 -4.83 -1.44 -13.84
N ASP A 11 -5.61 -1.92 -14.81
CA ASP A 11 -6.46 -1.14 -15.69
C ASP A 11 -7.59 -0.40 -14.96
N GLN A 12 -8.01 -0.92 -13.80
CA GLN A 12 -9.08 -0.36 -12.97
C GLN A 12 -8.57 0.65 -11.93
N ILE A 13 -7.25 0.82 -11.79
CA ILE A 13 -6.67 1.80 -10.87
C ILE A 13 -6.88 3.20 -11.46
N ASP A 14 -7.65 4.00 -10.74
CA ASP A 14 -7.87 5.41 -11.02
C ASP A 14 -6.82 6.29 -10.29
N LEU A 15 -6.35 7.34 -10.98
CA LEU A 15 -5.34 8.25 -10.45
C LEU A 15 -5.83 8.98 -9.20
N SER A 16 -7.10 9.41 -9.18
CA SER A 16 -7.67 10.14 -8.04
C SER A 16 -7.68 9.24 -6.80
N SER A 17 -8.13 8.00 -6.95
CA SER A 17 -8.16 7.01 -5.86
C SER A 17 -6.75 6.74 -5.30
N LEU A 18 -5.75 6.69 -6.17
CA LEU A 18 -4.36 6.48 -5.79
C LEU A 18 -3.80 7.70 -5.04
N LEU A 19 -4.01 8.92 -5.54
CA LEU A 19 -3.59 10.16 -4.88
C LEU A 19 -4.29 10.37 -3.54
N ASP A 20 -5.60 10.08 -3.46
CA ASP A 20 -6.36 10.10 -2.22
C ASP A 20 -5.77 9.13 -1.20
N ALA A 21 -5.41 7.92 -1.62
CA ALA A 21 -4.71 6.97 -0.76
C ALA A 21 -3.31 7.48 -0.36
N LEU A 22 -2.57 8.18 -1.21
CA LEU A 22 -1.25 8.70 -0.88
C LEU A 22 -1.27 10.05 -0.13
N SER A 23 -2.39 10.75 -0.04
CA SER A 23 -2.51 12.02 0.69
C SER A 23 -2.22 11.93 2.20
N ASP A 24 -2.35 10.74 2.78
CA ASP A 24 -2.18 10.49 4.21
C ASP A 24 -0.72 10.13 4.55
N PRO A 25 -0.07 10.84 5.48
CA PRO A 25 1.33 10.63 5.81
C PRO A 25 1.62 9.27 6.45
N VAL A 26 0.67 8.67 7.19
CA VAL A 26 0.80 7.30 7.72
C VAL A 26 0.86 6.31 6.57
N ARG A 27 0.00 6.47 5.57
CA ARG A 27 -0.03 5.61 4.39
C ARG A 27 1.25 5.74 3.57
N ARG A 28 1.80 6.96 3.43
CA ARG A 28 3.10 7.16 2.75
C ARG A 28 4.26 6.50 3.50
N ARG A 29 4.29 6.56 4.84
CA ARG A 29 5.30 5.83 5.65
C ARG A 29 5.21 4.31 5.45
N ILE A 30 4.01 3.74 5.44
CA ILE A 30 3.79 2.31 5.16
C ILE A 30 4.33 1.96 3.78
N VAL A 31 3.97 2.74 2.75
CA VAL A 31 4.39 2.49 1.36
C VAL A 31 5.91 2.58 1.23
N ARG A 32 6.56 3.57 1.87
CA ARG A 32 8.03 3.69 1.88
C ARG A 32 8.69 2.45 2.46
N ARG A 33 8.23 2.00 3.63
CA ARG A 33 8.79 0.80 4.27
C ARG A 33 8.59 -0.47 3.41
N LEU A 34 7.44 -0.58 2.73
CA LEU A 34 7.20 -1.65 1.76
C LEU A 34 8.08 -1.56 0.52
N ASN A 35 8.47 -0.35 0.11
CA ASN A 35 9.38 -0.15 -1.02
C ASN A 35 10.80 -0.66 -0.70
N GLU A 36 11.23 -0.55 0.55
CA GLU A 36 12.53 -1.04 1.03
C GLU A 36 12.53 -2.58 1.21
N GLU A 37 11.51 -3.12 1.88
CA GLU A 37 11.46 -4.52 2.31
C GLU A 37 10.75 -5.47 1.31
N LYS A 38 10.16 -4.92 0.25
CA LYS A 38 9.35 -5.60 -0.80
C LYS A 38 8.05 -6.25 -0.33
N GLU A 39 8.10 -7.06 0.74
CA GLU A 39 6.94 -7.71 1.36
C GLU A 39 7.12 -7.77 2.88
N MET A 40 6.05 -7.44 3.62
CA MET A 40 6.08 -7.41 5.07
C MET A 40 4.82 -7.99 5.69
N HIS A 41 4.94 -8.57 6.89
CA HIS A 41 3.79 -8.98 7.67
C HIS A 41 3.04 -7.75 8.20
N CYS A 42 1.71 -7.80 8.24
CA CYS A 42 0.91 -6.70 8.78
C CYS A 42 1.26 -6.35 10.23
N GLY A 43 1.73 -7.34 11.01
CA GLY A 43 2.19 -7.15 12.39
C GLY A 43 3.53 -6.43 12.53
N SER A 44 4.33 -6.37 11.46
CA SER A 44 5.62 -5.66 11.44
C SER A 44 5.46 -4.15 11.54
N PHE A 45 4.27 -3.61 11.23
CA PHE A 45 3.95 -2.17 11.25
C PHE A 45 3.49 -1.64 12.61
N GLY A 46 3.79 -2.33 13.70
CA GLY A 46 3.29 -1.99 15.03
C GLY A 46 3.71 -0.61 15.54
N ASP A 47 4.77 -0.03 14.98
CA ASP A 47 5.36 1.25 15.41
C ASP A 47 4.85 2.44 14.57
N GLU A 48 4.20 2.19 13.43
CA GLU A 48 3.72 3.20 12.49
C GLU A 48 2.38 3.85 12.88
N GLY A 49 1.72 3.31 13.91
CA GLY A 49 0.48 3.81 14.48
C GLY A 49 -0.16 2.84 15.46
N ALA A 50 -1.22 3.28 16.14
CA ALA A 50 -2.00 2.37 16.98
C ALA A 50 -2.55 1.21 16.12
N LYS A 51 -2.38 -0.04 16.58
CA LYS A 51 -2.78 -1.27 15.85
C LYS A 51 -4.22 -1.24 15.31
N SER A 52 -5.13 -0.49 15.94
CA SER A 52 -6.52 -0.30 15.52
C SER A 52 -6.69 0.46 14.19
N ASN A 53 -5.74 1.32 13.80
CA ASN A 53 -5.86 2.15 12.58
C ASN A 53 -5.13 1.54 11.36
N LEU A 54 -4.14 0.68 11.58
CA LEU A 54 -3.35 0.09 10.49
C LEU A 54 -4.19 -0.77 9.55
N THR A 55 -5.16 -1.52 10.07
CA THR A 55 -6.10 -2.29 9.24
C THR A 55 -6.84 -1.42 8.23
N TYR A 56 -7.24 -0.21 8.64
CA TYR A 56 -7.89 0.76 7.75
C TYR A 56 -6.92 1.29 6.69
N HIS A 57 -5.70 1.66 7.09
CA HIS A 57 -4.68 2.11 6.15
C HIS A 57 -4.33 1.04 5.10
N PHE A 58 -4.17 -0.22 5.52
CA PHE A 58 -3.92 -1.33 4.59
C PHE A 58 -5.11 -1.57 3.65
N ALA A 59 -6.35 -1.48 4.17
CA ALA A 59 -7.54 -1.62 3.34
C ALA A 59 -7.61 -0.52 2.28
N LYS A 60 -7.38 0.74 2.65
CA LYS A 60 -7.37 1.88 1.72
C LYS A 60 -6.27 1.77 0.65
N LEU A 61 -5.05 1.43 1.05
CA LEU A 61 -3.94 1.22 0.11
C LEU A 61 -4.24 0.08 -0.87
N ARG A 62 -4.83 -1.01 -0.38
CA ARG A 62 -5.22 -2.17 -1.18
C ARG A 62 -6.33 -1.83 -2.18
N GLU A 63 -7.36 -1.12 -1.73
CA GLU A 63 -8.52 -0.73 -2.53
C GLU A 63 -8.16 0.29 -3.61
N ALA A 64 -7.20 1.18 -3.34
CA ALA A 64 -6.61 2.06 -4.33
C ALA A 64 -5.60 1.36 -5.26
N GLY A 65 -5.35 0.07 -5.06
CA GLY A 65 -4.43 -0.72 -5.90
C GLY A 65 -2.95 -0.47 -5.64
N VAL A 66 -2.59 0.24 -4.55
CA VAL A 66 -1.19 0.50 -4.18
C VAL A 66 -0.51 -0.76 -3.67
N THR A 67 -1.20 -1.51 -2.82
CA THR A 67 -0.64 -2.72 -2.21
C THR A 67 -1.39 -3.97 -2.63
N ARG A 68 -0.69 -5.09 -2.61
CA ARG A 68 -1.25 -6.43 -2.67
C ARG A 68 -1.22 -7.04 -1.27
N THR A 69 -2.22 -7.85 -0.96
CA THR A 69 -2.29 -8.57 0.31
C THR A 69 -2.52 -10.04 0.04
N ARG A 70 -1.59 -10.87 0.49
CA ARG A 70 -1.65 -12.34 0.40
C ARG A 70 -1.88 -12.90 1.80
N ILE A 71 -2.79 -13.87 1.91
CA ILE A 71 -3.06 -14.57 3.17
C ILE A 71 -2.25 -15.86 3.16
N GLU A 72 -1.39 -16.04 4.16
CA GLU A 72 -0.59 -17.24 4.35
C GLU A 72 -0.78 -17.73 5.80
N GLY A 73 -1.57 -18.80 5.96
CA GLY A 73 -1.99 -19.28 7.28
C GLY A 73 -2.76 -18.20 8.06
N ALA A 74 -2.26 -17.86 9.26
CA ALA A 74 -2.82 -16.80 10.09
C ALA A 74 -2.31 -15.39 9.74
N TYR A 75 -1.30 -15.29 8.86
CA TYR A 75 -0.61 -14.04 8.57
C TYR A 75 -1.11 -13.40 7.28
N ARG A 76 -1.05 -12.06 7.26
CA ARG A 76 -1.29 -11.25 6.07
C ARG A 76 0.02 -10.62 5.66
N HIS A 77 0.46 -10.98 4.46
CA HIS A 77 1.63 -10.43 3.80
C HIS A 77 1.19 -9.28 2.90
N ILE A 78 1.87 -8.16 3.02
CA ILE A 78 1.57 -6.93 2.28
C ILE A 78 2.78 -6.61 1.42
N SER A 79 2.56 -6.41 0.13
CA SER A 79 3.61 -6.07 -0.83
C SER A 79 3.20 -4.87 -1.67
N LEU A 80 4.18 -4.11 -2.13
CA LEU A 80 3.96 -2.95 -2.99
C LEU A 80 3.79 -3.39 -4.45
N ARG A 81 2.77 -2.88 -5.14
CA ARG A 81 2.55 -3.15 -6.57
C ARG A 81 3.38 -2.21 -7.47
N LEU A 82 4.63 -1.94 -7.06
CA LEU A 82 5.46 -0.88 -7.64
C LEU A 82 5.61 -1.02 -9.16
N ALA A 83 6.05 -2.17 -9.64
CA ALA A 83 6.30 -2.38 -11.07
C ALA A 83 5.02 -2.22 -11.92
N GLU A 84 3.88 -2.70 -11.40
CA GLU A 84 2.59 -2.55 -12.07
C GLU A 84 2.14 -1.08 -12.11
N LEU A 85 2.31 -0.35 -11.00
CA LEU A 85 1.96 1.06 -10.91
C LEU A 85 2.87 1.96 -11.75
N GLU A 86 4.17 1.71 -11.76
CA GLU A 86 5.13 2.46 -12.60
C GLU A 86 4.91 2.18 -14.09
N THR A 87 4.34 1.03 -14.46
CA THR A 87 3.90 0.78 -15.84
C THR A 87 2.66 1.62 -16.19
N ARG A 88 1.70 1.75 -15.26
CA ARG A 88 0.41 2.42 -15.48
C ARG A 88 0.48 3.95 -15.35
N PHE A 89 1.31 4.43 -14.42
CA PHE A 89 1.54 5.84 -14.08
C PHE A 89 3.04 6.10 -13.88
N PRO A 90 3.81 6.17 -14.98
CA PRO A 90 5.27 6.27 -14.90
C PRO A 90 5.76 7.47 -14.07
N GLY A 91 6.65 7.20 -13.12
CA GLY A 91 7.28 8.18 -12.25
C GLY A 91 6.43 8.68 -11.10
N LEU A 92 5.15 8.31 -11.02
CA LEU A 92 4.24 8.87 -10.03
C LEU A 92 4.61 8.46 -8.60
N LEU A 93 4.68 7.15 -8.34
CA LEU A 93 4.91 6.66 -6.99
C LEU A 93 6.31 7.02 -6.51
N THR A 94 7.29 6.91 -7.40
CA THR A 94 8.66 7.38 -7.16
C THR A 94 8.70 8.86 -6.77
N SER A 95 8.00 9.73 -7.50
CA SER A 95 7.98 11.18 -7.19
C SER A 95 7.29 11.48 -5.87
N VAL A 96 6.16 10.83 -5.59
CA VAL A 96 5.42 11.03 -4.32
C VAL A 96 6.26 10.59 -3.12
N LEU A 97 6.91 9.44 -3.20
CA LEU A 97 7.76 8.95 -2.11
C LEU A 97 8.96 9.88 -1.88
N ALA A 98 9.65 10.31 -2.94
CA ALA A 98 10.75 11.26 -2.84
C ALA A 98 10.35 12.64 -2.30
N ALA A 99 9.14 13.12 -2.63
CA ALA A 99 8.61 14.36 -2.07
C ALA A 99 8.31 14.22 -0.56
N SER A 100 7.82 13.05 -0.15
CA SER A 100 7.44 12.76 1.24
C SER A 100 8.61 12.61 2.21
N GLU A 101 9.84 12.45 1.69
CA GLU A 101 11.07 12.43 2.49
C GLU A 101 11.50 13.83 2.93
N ARG A 102 10.94 14.88 2.31
CA ARG A 102 11.30 16.28 2.57
C ARG A 102 10.32 16.99 3.52
N GLU A 103 9.26 16.29 3.92
CA GLU A 103 8.27 16.73 4.92
C GLU A 103 8.68 16.28 6.33
#